data_AF-A0A194QIK2-F1
#
_entry.id   AF-A0A194QIK2-F1
#
_cell.length_a   1.000
_cell.length_b   1.000
_cell.length_c   1.000
_cell.angle_alpha   90.00
_cell.angle_beta   90.00
_cell.angle_gamma   90.00
#
_symmetry.space_group_name_H-M   'P 1'
#
loop_
_entity.id
_entity.type
_entity.pdbx_description
1 polymer ?
#
loop_
_entity_poly.entity_id
_entity_poly.type
_entity_poly.pdbx_seq_one_letter_code
_entity_poly.pdbx_strand_id
1 'polypeptide(L)' 'MRNLVSYLKQKEAAGVISLLNKETEATGVLYSFPPCEFSTELLKRTCHNLTEESLKEDHLVIVVVRGGSA' A
#
# COMPACT_ATOMS: atom_id res chain seq x y z
N MET A 1 1.83 -18.36 -13.44
CA MET A 1 1.99 -18.17 -11.98
C MET A 1 1.36 -16.84 -11.60
N ARG A 2 0.57 -16.75 -10.51
CA ARG A 2 0.02 -15.46 -10.04
C ARG A 2 1.02 -14.83 -9.08
N ASN A 3 1.55 -13.66 -9.41
CA ASN A 3 2.37 -12.85 -8.50
C ASN A 3 1.48 -12.09 -7.50
N LEU A 4 2.05 -11.51 -6.45
CA LEU A 4 1.28 -10.80 -5.42
C LEU A 4 0.43 -9.65 -5.99
N VAL A 5 0.99 -8.88 -6.92
CA VAL A 5 0.29 -7.75 -7.55
C VAL A 5 -0.95 -8.23 -8.31
N SER A 6 -0.80 -9.23 -9.18
CA SER A 6 -1.92 -9.82 -9.95
C SER A 6 -2.96 -10.50 -9.04
N TYR A 7 -2.54 -11.11 -7.92
CA TYR A 7 -3.45 -11.66 -6.92
C TYR A 7 -4.31 -10.57 -6.29
N LEU A 8 -3.71 -9.47 -5.83
CA LEU A 8 -4.42 -8.36 -5.20
C LEU A 8 -5.32 -7.61 -6.20
N LYS A 9 -4.84 -7.37 -7.43
CA LYS A 9 -5.65 -6.80 -8.53
C LYS A 9 -6.90 -7.66 -8.78
N GLN A 10 -6.74 -8.98 -8.90
CA GLN A 10 -7.85 -9.90 -9.17
C GLN A 10 -8.87 -9.96 -8.02
N LYS A 11 -8.39 -9.83 -6.78
CA LYS A 11 -9.26 -9.87 -5.59
C LYS A 11 -9.92 -8.53 -5.26
N GLU A 12 -9.57 -7.47 -5.98
CA GLU A 12 -10.00 -6.10 -5.68
C GLU A 12 -9.77 -5.75 -4.21
N ALA A 13 -8.60 -6.13 -3.70
CA ALA A 13 -8.28 -6.07 -2.27
C ALA A 13 -6.90 -5.46 -2.02
N ALA A 14 -6.73 -4.91 -0.81
CA ALA A 14 -5.43 -4.56 -0.26
C ALA A 14 -4.93 -5.67 0.66
N GLY A 15 -3.62 -5.92 0.69
CA GLY A 15 -3.02 -6.73 1.74
C GLY A 15 -2.99 -5.93 3.04
N VAL A 16 -3.25 -6.59 4.16
CA VAL A 16 -3.27 -5.96 5.49
C VAL A 16 -2.35 -6.74 6.41
N ILE A 17 -1.40 -6.04 7.05
CA ILE A 17 -0.45 -6.62 8.00
C ILE A 17 -0.49 -5.80 9.28
N SER A 18 -0.81 -6.44 10.40
CA SER A 18 -0.68 -5.82 11.72
C SER A 18 0.80 -5.67 12.08
N LEU A 19 1.21 -4.44 12.38
CA LEU A 19 2.54 -4.11 12.86
C LEU A 19 2.54 -4.09 14.39
N LEU A 20 3.52 -4.76 14.98
CA LEU A 20 3.73 -4.80 16.42
C LEU A 20 5.19 -4.44 16.70
N ASN A 21 5.42 -3.30 17.35
CA ASN A 21 6.73 -2.96 17.87
C ASN A 21 6.82 -3.42 19.33
N LYS A 22 7.64 -4.45 19.58
CA LYS A 22 7.80 -5.04 20.91
C LYS A 22 8.53 -4.15 21.91
N GLU A 23 9.30 -3.16 21.44
CA GLU A 23 10.11 -2.29 22.31
C GLU A 23 9.33 -1.06 22.77
N THR A 24 8.42 -0.57 21.94
CA THR A 24 7.69 0.70 22.18
C THR A 24 6.20 0.51 22.44
N GLU A 25 5.72 -0.74 22.49
CA GLU A 25 4.29 -1.13 22.50
C GLU A 25 3.46 -0.50 21.37
N ALA A 26 4.13 0.11 20.38
CA ALA A 26 3.47 0.78 19.28
C ALA A 26 2.81 -0.25 18.37
N THR A 27 1.51 -0.08 18.16
CA THR A 27 0.74 -0.87 17.20
C THR A 27 0.66 -0.12 15.87
N GLY A 28 0.29 -0.81 14.81
CA GLY A 28 0.03 -0.19 13.53
C GLY A 28 -0.52 -1.17 12.52
N VAL A 29 -0.88 -0.67 11.36
CA VAL A 29 -1.36 -1.47 10.23
C VAL A 29 -0.64 -1.01 8.97
N LEU A 30 -0.12 -1.98 8.22
CA LEU A 30 0.42 -1.79 6.89
C LEU A 30 -0.62 -2.25 5.88
N TYR A 31 -1.04 -1.36 5.00
CA TYR A 31 -1.88 -1.66 3.84
C TYR A 31 -1.01 -1.72 2.59
N SER A 32 -1.13 -2.79 1.81
CA SER A 32 -0.47 -2.93 0.51
C SER A 32 -1.49 -2.89 -0.61
N PHE A 33 -1.48 -1.82 -1.40
CA PHE A 33 -2.35 -1.64 -2.54
C PHE A 33 -1.63 -2.05 -3.82
N PRO A 34 -2.23 -2.88 -4.68
CA PRO A 34 -1.79 -2.98 -6.06
C PRO A 34 -2.02 -1.66 -6.80
N PRO A 35 -1.52 -1.49 -8.03
CA PRO A 35 -1.93 -0.42 -8.91
C PRO A 35 -3.46 -0.49 -9.09
N CYS A 36 -4.16 0.46 -8.48
CA CYS A 36 -5.61 0.62 -8.50
C CYS A 36 -5.97 2.11 -8.49
N GLU A 37 -7.26 2.44 -8.59
CA GLU A 37 -7.74 3.82 -8.60
C GLU A 37 -7.28 4.59 -7.35
N PHE A 38 -7.51 4.03 -6.16
CA PHE A 38 -7.08 4.63 -4.89
C PHE A 38 -5.57 4.92 -4.85
N SER A 39 -4.74 3.93 -5.17
CA SER A 39 -3.29 4.07 -5.10
C SER A 39 -2.76 5.09 -6.12
N THR A 40 -3.37 5.12 -7.30
CA THR A 40 -3.02 6.04 -8.39
C THR A 40 -3.38 7.47 -8.04
N GLU A 41 -4.59 7.70 -7.52
CA GLU A 41 -5.01 9.03 -7.07
C GLU A 41 -4.14 9.55 -5.93
N LEU A 42 -3.81 8.68 -4.96
CA LEU A 42 -2.93 9.04 -3.85
C LEU A 42 -1.57 9.50 -4.36
N LEU A 43 -0.93 8.70 -5.22
CA LEU A 43 0.37 9.03 -5.82
C LEU A 43 0.32 10.32 -6.66
N LYS A 44 -0.72 10.51 -7.48
CA LYS A 44 -0.88 11.75 -8.28
C LYS A 44 -0.99 13.00 -7.40
N ARG A 45 -1.60 12.86 -6.21
CA ARG A 45 -1.76 13.97 -5.24
C ARG A 45 -0.48 14.26 -4.44
N THR A 46 0.29 13.24 -4.06
CA THR A 46 1.46 13.39 -3.17
C THR A 46 2.80 13.44 -3.90
N CYS A 47 2.87 12.90 -5.12
CA CYS A 47 4.12 12.69 -5.85
C CYS A 47 4.03 13.26 -7.28
N HIS A 48 4.13 14.58 -7.41
CA HIS A 48 3.98 15.27 -8.71
C HIS A 48 5.04 14.92 -9.77
N ASN A 49 6.16 14.31 -9.37
CA ASN A 49 7.26 13.95 -10.27
C ASN A 49 7.12 12.53 -10.85
N LEU A 50 6.10 11.75 -10.46
CA LEU A 50 5.86 10.43 -11.04
C LEU A 50 5.25 10.55 -12.43
N THR A 51 5.81 9.82 -13.40
CA THR A 51 5.28 9.79 -14.78
C THR A 51 4.12 8.81 -14.89
N GLU A 52 3.23 9.02 -15.87
CA GLU A 52 2.12 8.07 -16.11
C GLU A 52 2.60 6.68 -16.53
N GLU A 53 3.76 6.55 -17.21
CA GLU A 53 4.34 5.23 -17.46
C GLU A 53 4.71 4.52 -16.17
N SER A 54 5.31 5.21 -15.20
CA SER A 54 5.75 4.60 -13.93
C SER A 54 4.59 4.04 -13.11
N LEU A 55 3.39 4.62 -13.24
CA LEU A 55 2.17 4.16 -12.58
C LEU A 55 1.58 2.88 -13.21
N LYS A 56 2.01 2.50 -14.42
CA LYS A 56 1.52 1.30 -15.11
C LYS A 56 2.35 0.05 -14.81
N GLU A 57 3.56 0.23 -14.29
CA GLU A 57 4.44 -0.88 -13.91
C GLU A 57 3.87 -1.64 -12.70
N ASP A 58 4.23 -2.93 -12.56
CA ASP A 58 3.83 -3.72 -11.41
C ASP A 58 4.56 -3.21 -10.16
N HIS A 59 3.81 -2.52 -9.29
CA HIS A 59 4.30 -1.97 -8.02
C HIS A 59 3.31 -2.23 -6.89
N LEU A 60 3.70 -1.92 -5.65
CA LEU A 60 2.79 -1.88 -4.51
C LEU A 60 2.92 -0.52 -3.83
N VAL A 61 1.79 0.10 -3.51
CA VAL A 61 1.75 1.29 -2.66
C VAL A 61 1.51 0.84 -1.23
N ILE A 62 2.48 1.14 -0.36
CA ILE A 62 2.45 0.75 1.05
C ILE A 62 2.02 1.94 1.90
N VAL A 63 0.88 1.84 2.56
CA VAL A 63 0.38 2.85 3.51
C VAL A 63 0.55 2.31 4.91
N VAL A 64 1.38 2.97 5.73
CA VAL A 64 1.61 2.61 7.12
C VAL A 64 0.81 3.54 8.02
N VAL A 65 -0.13 2.97 8.77
CA VAL A 65 -0.90 3.66 9.80
C VAL A 65 -0.31 3.29 11.15
N ARG A 66 0.22 4.29 11.87
CA ARG A 66 0.66 4.11 13.25
C ARG A 66 -0.57 4.13 14.16
N GLY A 67 -0.73 3.10 14.97
CA GLY A 67 -1.71 3.08 16.06
C GLY A 67 -1.34 4.11 17.12
N GLY A 68 -2.36 4.77 17.69
CA GLY A 68 -2.15 5.67 18.81
C GLY A 68 -1.66 4.92 20.06
N SER A 69 -0.87 5.60 20.88
CA SER A 69 -0.68 5.20 22.27
C SER A 69 -2.01 5.38 22.99
N ALA A 70 -2.56 4.33 23.59
CA ALA A 70 -3.73 4.42 24.45
C ALA A 70 -3.40 5.22 25.72
#